data_AF-A0A943NA24-F1
#
_entry.id   AF-A0A943NA24-F1
#
_cell.length_a   1.000
_cell.length_b   1.000
_cell.length_c   1.000
_cell.angle_alpha   90.00
_cell.angle_beta   90.00
_cell.angle_gamma   90.00
#
_symmetry.space_group_name_H-M   'P 1'
#
loop_
_entity.id
_entity.type
_entity.pdbx_description
1 polymer ?
#
loop_
_entity_poly.entity_id
_entity_poly.type
_entity_poly.pdbx_seq_one_letter_code
_entity_poly.pdbx_strand_id
1 'polypeptide(L)' 'YMSGNLENVGYAKPGTECVYNIDMMEDTTAIMSHGAGAMTKCVYDAARRVERVPAPKEISTYIAKVEKLSGEKARLFL' A
#
# COMPACT_ATOMS: atom_id res chain seq x y z
N TYR A 1 -2.49 -13.31 -28.61
CA TYR A 1 -3.66 -12.89 -27.83
C TYR A 1 -3.15 -12.58 -26.43
N MET A 2 -3.06 -11.31 -26.02
CA MET A 2 -2.68 -10.95 -24.65
C MET A 2 -3.95 -10.81 -23.84
N SER A 3 -4.20 -11.77 -22.94
CA SER A 3 -5.32 -11.75 -21.98
C SER A 3 -4.84 -11.14 -20.67
N GLY A 4 -5.08 -9.85 -20.47
CA GLY A 4 -4.83 -9.15 -19.21
C GLY A 4 -4.94 -7.64 -19.38
N ASN A 5 -5.64 -6.96 -18.47
CA ASN A 5 -5.64 -5.50 -18.42
C ASN A 5 -4.24 -5.09 -17.92
N LEU A 6 -3.33 -4.75 -18.83
CA LEU A 6 -1.89 -4.47 -18.55
C LEU A 6 -1.66 -3.24 -17.65
N GLU A 7 -2.65 -2.80 -16.88
CA GLU A 7 -2.60 -1.61 -16.02
C GLU A 7 -1.48 -1.69 -14.98
N ASN A 8 -1.17 -2.89 -14.46
CA ASN A 8 -0.24 -3.05 -13.33
C ASN A 8 1.14 -3.61 -13.69
N VAL A 9 1.27 -4.31 -14.82
CA VAL A 9 2.56 -4.71 -15.42
C VAL A 9 3.09 -3.65 -16.38
N GLY A 10 2.20 -2.80 -16.91
CA GLY A 10 2.51 -1.76 -17.87
C GLY A 10 3.04 -2.29 -19.18
N TYR A 11 3.22 -1.40 -20.15
CA TYR A 11 3.99 -1.63 -21.37
C TYR A 11 5.51 -1.85 -21.10
N ALA A 12 5.85 -2.43 -19.95
CA ALA A 12 7.21 -2.76 -19.57
C ALA A 12 7.81 -3.74 -20.57
N LYS A 13 9.12 -3.63 -20.80
CA LYS A 13 9.84 -4.65 -21.56
C LYS A 13 9.84 -5.94 -20.72
N PRO A 14 9.86 -7.12 -21.36
CA PRO A 14 9.97 -8.38 -20.63
C PRO A 14 11.15 -8.35 -19.66
N GLY A 15 10.91 -8.67 -18.38
CA GLY A 15 11.91 -8.66 -17.32
C GLY A 15 12.18 -7.28 -16.69
N THR A 16 11.41 -6.24 -17.06
CA THR A 16 11.50 -4.89 -16.46
C THR A 16 10.19 -4.46 -15.81
N GLU A 17 9.35 -5.43 -15.43
CA GLU A 17 8.08 -5.18 -14.77
C GLU A 17 8.33 -4.58 -13.38
N CYS A 18 7.52 -3.58 -13.00
CA CYS A 18 7.63 -2.98 -11.68
C CYS A 18 6.94 -3.87 -10.65
N VAL A 19 7.67 -4.83 -10.07
CA VAL A 19 7.15 -5.77 -9.05
C VAL A 19 6.48 -5.02 -7.89
N TYR A 20 7.08 -3.92 -7.43
CA TYR A 20 6.48 -3.08 -6.39
C TYR A 20 5.09 -2.53 -6.77
N ASN A 21 4.90 -2.12 -8.03
CA ASN A 21 3.59 -1.64 -8.49
C ASN A 21 2.56 -2.79 -8.49
N ILE A 22 2.97 -3.99 -8.90
CA ILE A 22 2.13 -5.18 -8.89
C ILE A 22 1.71 -5.50 -7.45
N ASP A 23 2.66 -5.63 -6.53
CA ASP A 23 2.41 -5.92 -5.11
C ASP A 23 1.52 -4.85 -4.42
N MET A 24 1.70 -3.59 -4.82
CA MET A 24 0.89 -2.49 -4.30
C MET A 24 -0.57 -2.60 -4.72
N MET A 25 -0.83 -3.07 -5.94
CA MET A 25 -2.18 -3.17 -6.54
C MET A 25 -2.88 -4.51 -6.28
N GLU A 26 -2.14 -5.62 -6.17
CA GLU A 26 -2.72 -6.96 -5.98
C GLU A 26 -3.09 -7.27 -4.52
N ASP A 27 -2.73 -6.40 -3.57
CA ASP A 27 -2.98 -6.62 -2.14
C ASP A 27 -2.39 -7.92 -1.57
N THR A 28 -1.31 -8.40 -2.19
CA THR A 28 -0.57 -9.61 -1.80
C THR A 28 0.52 -9.35 -0.77
N THR A 29 0.95 -8.09 -0.64
CA THR A 29 2.08 -7.71 0.22
C THR A 29 1.68 -6.62 1.21
N ALA A 30 2.11 -6.76 2.47
CA ALA A 30 1.96 -5.72 3.48
C ALA A 30 2.93 -4.56 3.21
N ILE A 31 2.45 -3.33 3.30
CA ILE A 31 3.19 -2.11 2.95
C ILE A 31 3.12 -1.14 4.12
N MET A 32 4.28 -0.81 4.70
CA MET A 32 4.40 0.26 5.69
C MET A 32 4.81 1.56 5.00
N SER A 33 3.97 2.59 5.10
CA SER A 33 4.14 3.84 4.36
C SER A 33 4.18 5.05 5.29
N HIS A 34 4.85 6.12 4.87
CA HIS A 34 4.99 7.36 5.65
C HIS A 34 4.77 8.59 4.77
N GLY A 35 4.33 9.70 5.37
CA GLY A 35 4.04 10.95 4.67
C GLY A 35 2.55 11.21 4.45
N ALA A 36 2.24 12.47 4.14
CA ALA A 36 0.88 12.90 3.82
C ALA A 36 0.40 12.20 2.53
N GLY A 37 -0.84 11.69 2.57
CA GLY A 37 -1.46 10.95 1.47
C GLY A 37 -0.98 9.51 1.28
N ALA A 38 -0.07 9.02 2.14
CA ALA A 38 0.39 7.64 2.10
C ALA A 38 -0.70 6.64 2.53
N MET A 39 -0.56 5.39 2.10
CA MET A 39 -1.45 4.29 2.46
C MET A 39 -0.66 3.12 3.05
N THR A 40 -0.83 2.89 4.35
CA THR A 40 -0.27 1.69 5.00
C THR A 40 -1.28 0.56 4.87
N LYS A 41 -0.81 -0.63 4.51
CA LYS A 41 -1.61 -1.82 4.24
C LYS A 41 -1.04 -3.01 4.98
N CYS A 42 -1.86 -3.76 5.70
CA CYS A 42 -1.48 -5.04 6.30
C CYS A 42 -2.36 -6.15 5.71
N VAL A 43 -1.72 -7.22 5.24
CA VAL A 43 -2.37 -8.35 4.56
C VAL A 43 -2.34 -9.55 5.51
N TYR A 44 -3.50 -10.16 5.74
CA TYR A 44 -3.68 -11.35 6.55
C TYR A 44 -4.13 -12.50 5.65
N ASP A 45 -3.18 -13.18 5.01
CA ASP A 45 -3.43 -14.19 3.97
C ASP A 45 -4.42 -15.28 4.41
N ALA A 46 -4.19 -15.86 5.59
CA ALA A 46 -5.04 -16.93 6.14
C ALA A 46 -6.50 -16.48 6.36
N ALA A 47 -6.72 -15.18 6.62
CA ALA A 47 -8.04 -14.60 6.85
C ALA A 47 -8.64 -13.95 5.60
N ARG A 48 -7.94 -13.97 4.45
CA ARG A 48 -8.32 -13.27 3.21
C ARG A 48 -8.72 -11.81 3.48
N ARG A 49 -7.97 -11.13 4.34
CA ARG A 49 -8.36 -9.85 4.91
C ARG A 49 -7.23 -8.84 4.77
N VAL A 50 -7.59 -7.62 4.41
CA VAL A 50 -6.64 -6.51 4.23
C VAL A 50 -7.09 -5.34 5.08
N GLU A 51 -6.23 -4.90 6.00
CA GLU A 51 -6.43 -3.67 6.77
C GLU A 51 -5.62 -2.53 6.18
N ARG A 52 -6.15 -1.31 6.30
CA ARG A 52 -5.52 -0.11 5.74
C ARG A 52 -5.59 1.05 6.72
N VAL A 53 -4.52 1.83 6.77
CA VAL A 53 -4.43 3.09 7.51
C VAL A 53 -4.07 4.21 6.52
N PRO A 54 -5.06 5.03 6.10
CA PRO A 54 -4.82 6.16 5.22
C PRO A 54 -4.26 7.35 5.99
N ALA A 55 -3.14 7.91 5.52
CA ALA A 55 -2.64 9.19 6.01
C ALA A 55 -3.43 10.36 5.38
N PRO A 56 -3.74 11.43 6.13
CA PRO A 56 -4.32 12.65 5.57
C PRO A 56 -3.48 13.18 4.42
N LYS A 57 -4.12 13.65 3.34
CA LYS A 57 -3.43 14.25 2.19
C LYS A 57 -2.89 15.66 2.49
N GLU A 58 -3.59 16.39 3.35
CA GLU A 58 -3.20 17.75 3.73
C GLU A 58 -2.10 17.69 4.80
N ILE A 59 -1.05 18.48 4.59
CA ILE A 59 0.23 18.37 5.32
C ILE A 59 0.05 18.74 6.80
N SER A 60 -0.64 19.84 7.11
CA SER A 60 -0.84 20.28 8.50
C SER A 60 -1.66 19.27 9.30
N THR A 61 -2.67 18.65 8.68
CA THR A 61 -3.48 17.58 9.26
C THR A 61 -2.67 16.30 9.44
N TYR A 62 -1.80 15.95 8.49
CA TYR A 62 -0.88 14.83 8.63
C TYR A 62 0.04 15.03 9.83
N ILE A 63 0.71 16.19 9.92
CA ILE A 63 1.62 16.55 11.02
C ILE A 63 0.88 16.49 12.36
N ALA A 64 -0.30 17.08 12.46
CA ALA A 64 -1.10 17.09 13.68
C ALA A 64 -1.55 15.69 14.14
N LYS A 65 -1.56 14.69 13.25
CA LYS A 65 -2.03 13.33 13.52
C LYS A 65 -0.93 12.27 13.51
N VAL A 66 0.35 12.64 13.36
CA VAL A 66 1.47 11.69 13.24
C VAL A 66 1.46 10.65 14.36
N GLU A 67 1.31 11.08 15.62
CA GLU A 67 1.30 10.18 16.77
C GLU A 67 0.16 9.15 16.71
N LYS A 68 -1.04 9.61 16.36
CA LYS A 68 -2.20 8.72 16.17
C LYS A 68 -1.94 7.71 15.07
N LEU A 69 -1.46 8.17 13.91
CA LEU A 69 -1.15 7.30 12.77
C LEU A 69 -0.05 6.29 13.12
N SER A 70 0.94 6.70 13.91
CA SER A 70 2.00 5.81 14.40
C SER A 70 1.41 4.68 15.26
N GLY A 71 0.53 5.00 16.21
CA GLY A 71 -0.17 4.00 17.04
C GLY A 71 -1.05 3.05 16.23
N GLU A 72 -1.80 3.56 15.25
CA GLU A 72 -2.62 2.73 14.35
C GLU A 72 -1.77 1.76 13.52
N LYS A 73 -0.60 2.21 13.04
CA LYS A 73 0.34 1.35 12.30
C LYS A 73 0.99 0.33 13.21
N ALA A 74 1.41 0.70 14.43
CA ALA A 74 1.97 -0.23 15.40
C ALA A 74 1.02 -1.40 15.64
N ARG A 75 -0.28 -1.14 15.84
CA ARG A 75 -1.30 -2.20 16.01
C ARG A 75 -1.37 -3.20 14.84
N LEU A 76 -0.99 -2.79 13.63
CA LEU A 76 -1.04 -3.66 12.46
C LEU A 76 0.20 -4.56 12.31
N PHE A 77 1.35 -4.14 12.85
CA PHE A 77 2.65 -4.75 12.58
C PHE A 77 3.42 -5.24 13.82
N LEU A 78 2.97 -4.89 15.03
CA LEU A 78 3.55 -5.29 16.32
C LEU A 78 2.49 -5.99 17.17
#